data_AF-A4BNS0-F1
#
_entry.id   AF-A4BNS0-F1
#
_cell.length_a   1.000
_cell.length_b   1.000
_cell.length_c   1.000
_cell.angle_alpha   90.00
_cell.angle_beta   90.00
_cell.angle_gamma   90.00
#
_symmetry.space_group_name_H-M   'P 1'
#
loop_
_entity.id
_entity.type
_entity.pdbx_description
1 polymer ?
#
loop_
_entity_poly.entity_id
_entity_poly.type
_entity_poly.pdbx_seq_one_letter_code
_entity_poly.pdbx_strand_id
1 'polypeptide(L)'
;MRLNRQDGGGRQCISVTNNEVAADEQVALRKVGHRPGDPEWEKIGICDYITKPRLRAAITGKTPEGEDIDGDYKFTDEFPMAEGFEENAEFFTLTYETPVAVHHNLAFQRVAPLLWMRAGAEGSRIDGPPEQGWAVADTYGLLIDLDRSAEFCDAVDAREGLRIAYIVTDDDGRFQSVARRLPDSVEPIRLYESYLSNFRFSMGR
;
A
#
# COMPACT_ATOMS: atom_id res chain seq x y z
N MET A 1 10.07 -9.26 -9.68
CA MET A 1 11.01 -8.65 -10.64
C MET A 1 11.82 -9.73 -11.36
N ARG A 2 13.16 -9.81 -11.29
CA ARG A 2 13.93 -10.73 -12.17
C ARG A 2 13.47 -12.20 -12.18
N LEU A 3 13.22 -12.79 -11.00
CA LEU A 3 12.69 -14.16 -10.95
C LEU A 3 11.33 -14.30 -11.63
N ASN A 4 10.42 -13.34 -11.45
CA ASN A 4 9.11 -13.33 -12.13
C ASN A 4 9.26 -13.22 -13.64
N ARG A 5 10.18 -12.39 -14.14
CA ARG A 5 10.48 -12.32 -15.57
C ARG A 5 11.00 -13.65 -16.11
N GLN A 6 11.89 -14.31 -15.36
CA GLN A 6 12.53 -15.54 -15.78
C GLN A 6 11.55 -16.72 -15.92
N ASP A 7 10.60 -16.86 -14.99
CA ASP A 7 9.70 -18.01 -14.94
C ASP A 7 8.22 -17.68 -15.17
N GLY A 8 7.90 -16.43 -15.52
CA GLY A 8 6.52 -15.95 -15.66
C GLY A 8 5.74 -15.94 -14.34
N GLY A 9 6.42 -15.99 -13.19
CA GLY A 9 5.80 -16.04 -11.88
C GLY A 9 5.23 -14.70 -11.41
N GLY A 10 4.42 -14.74 -10.34
CA GLY A 10 3.76 -13.57 -9.73
C GLY A 10 4.21 -13.31 -8.29
N ARG A 11 5.50 -13.42 -7.98
CA ARG A 11 6.02 -13.22 -6.61
C ARG A 11 5.88 -11.77 -6.19
N GLN A 12 5.39 -11.57 -4.97
CA GLN A 12 5.27 -10.26 -4.32
C GLN A 12 6.32 -10.12 -3.21
N CYS A 13 6.75 -8.89 -2.94
CA CYS A 13 7.73 -8.58 -1.89
C CYS A 13 7.29 -7.34 -1.11
N ILE A 14 7.33 -7.43 0.21
CA ILE A 14 7.21 -6.27 1.11
C ILE A 14 8.56 -6.09 1.79
N SER A 15 9.18 -4.93 1.57
CA SER A 15 10.46 -4.57 2.18
C SER A 15 10.29 -3.36 3.09
N VAL A 16 10.82 -3.46 4.30
CA VAL A 16 10.76 -2.37 5.30
C VAL A 16 12.19 -1.95 5.62
N THR A 17 12.46 -0.66 5.54
CA THR A 17 13.78 -0.08 5.86
C THR A 17 13.63 1.33 6.43
N ASN A 18 14.57 1.72 7.28
CA ASN A 18 14.66 3.07 7.80
C ASN A 18 15.27 4.01 6.75
N ASN A 19 14.91 5.30 6.81
CA ASN A 19 15.61 6.32 6.04
C ASN A 19 16.86 6.82 6.79
N GLU A 20 17.81 5.92 7.02
CA GLU A 20 18.97 6.19 7.87
C GLU A 20 20.02 7.06 7.17
N VAL A 21 20.61 7.99 7.91
CA VAL A 21 21.71 8.88 7.46
C VAL A 21 23.00 8.44 8.13
N ALA A 22 24.13 8.45 7.40
CA ALA A 22 25.41 8.00 7.93
C ALA A 22 25.90 8.86 9.12
N ALA A 23 26.65 8.27 10.04
CA ALA A 23 26.98 8.91 11.33
C ALA A 23 27.73 10.25 11.19
N ASP A 24 28.64 10.35 10.22
CA ASP A 24 29.39 11.57 9.89
C ASP A 24 28.50 12.64 9.25
N GLU A 25 27.60 12.26 8.35
CA GLU A 25 26.60 13.14 7.75
C GLU A 25 25.62 13.69 8.80
N GLN A 26 25.20 12.86 9.76
CA GLN A 26 24.38 13.30 10.90
C GLN A 26 25.08 14.40 11.70
N VAL A 27 26.38 14.28 11.95
CA VAL A 27 27.16 15.30 12.68
C VAL A 27 27.19 16.61 11.88
N ALA A 28 27.38 16.55 10.57
CA ALA A 28 27.38 17.71 9.70
C ALA A 28 26.01 18.41 9.68
N LEU A 29 24.92 17.66 9.51
CA LEU A 29 23.55 18.17 9.50
C LEU A 29 23.18 18.83 10.84
N ARG A 30 23.53 18.19 11.97
CA ARG A 30 23.24 18.76 13.29
C ARG A 30 23.96 20.09 13.53
N LYS A 31 25.19 20.25 13.03
CA LYS A 31 25.97 21.49 13.14
C LYS A 31 25.30 22.67 12.45
N VAL A 32 24.58 22.43 11.35
CA VAL A 32 23.82 23.47 10.63
C VAL A 32 22.36 23.57 11.06
N GLY A 33 21.97 22.85 12.13
CA GLY A 33 20.66 22.97 12.76
C GLY A 33 19.64 21.90 12.36
N HIS A 34 19.92 21.08 11.34
CA HIS A 34 18.99 20.05 10.88
C HIS A 34 18.85 18.88 11.85
N ARG A 35 17.69 18.23 11.82
CA ARG A 35 17.27 17.10 12.67
C ARG A 35 16.59 16.01 11.83
N PRO A 36 16.51 14.76 12.32
CA PRO A 36 15.68 13.72 11.71
C PRO A 36 14.26 14.23 11.49
N GLY A 37 13.70 14.00 10.30
CA GLY A 37 12.42 14.54 9.86
C GLY A 37 12.50 15.85 9.06
N ASP A 38 13.62 16.59 9.13
CA ASP A 38 13.80 17.77 8.28
C ASP A 38 14.05 17.35 6.81
N PRO A 39 13.55 18.09 5.82
CA PRO A 39 13.73 17.76 4.41
C PRO A 39 15.20 17.54 4.00
N GLU A 40 16.11 18.34 4.55
CA GLU A 40 17.55 18.24 4.30
C GLU A 40 18.19 17.01 4.92
N TRP A 41 17.59 16.47 5.97
CA TRP A 41 17.98 15.20 6.57
C TRP A 41 17.45 14.03 5.75
N GLU A 42 16.15 14.03 5.46
CA GLU A 42 15.50 12.90 4.78
C GLU A 42 16.03 12.69 3.36
N LYS A 43 16.39 13.77 2.64
CA LYS A 43 16.89 13.67 1.25
C LYS A 43 18.19 12.87 1.09
N ILE A 44 19.01 12.76 2.14
CA ILE A 44 20.27 12.00 2.09
C ILE A 44 20.17 10.65 2.79
N GLY A 45 19.01 10.32 3.37
CA GLY A 45 18.78 9.02 3.98
C GLY A 45 18.82 7.90 2.94
N ILE A 46 19.32 6.73 3.33
CA ILE A 46 19.56 5.59 2.43
C ILE A 46 18.28 5.13 1.71
N CYS A 47 17.12 5.20 2.37
CA CYS A 47 15.87 4.79 1.75
C CYS A 47 15.51 5.72 0.59
N ASP A 48 15.47 7.02 0.85
CA ASP A 48 15.05 8.02 -0.12
C ASP A 48 16.11 8.29 -1.20
N TYR A 49 17.39 8.29 -0.82
CA TYR A 49 18.49 8.61 -1.72
C TYR A 49 18.95 7.42 -2.56
N ILE A 50 18.90 6.20 -2.03
CA ILE A 50 19.44 5.01 -2.72
C ILE A 50 18.35 4.00 -3.05
N THR A 51 17.58 3.56 -2.05
CA THR A 51 16.66 2.43 -2.22
C THR A 51 15.54 2.74 -3.20
N LYS A 52 14.81 3.85 -3.00
CA LYS A 52 13.70 4.23 -3.90
C LYS A 52 14.18 4.51 -5.33
N PRO A 53 15.25 5.28 -5.57
CA PRO A 53 15.77 5.50 -6.92
C PRO A 53 16.25 4.21 -7.58
N ARG A 54 16.95 3.33 -6.86
CA ARG A 54 17.39 2.03 -7.39
C ARG A 54 16.22 1.15 -7.82
N LEU A 55 15.15 1.10 -7.02
CA LEU A 55 13.96 0.30 -7.35
C LEU A 55 13.23 0.87 -8.56
N ARG A 56 13.05 2.20 -8.63
CA ARG A 56 12.49 2.86 -9.81
C ARG A 56 13.33 2.56 -11.05
N ALA A 57 14.64 2.72 -10.96
CA ALA A 57 15.57 2.49 -12.05
C ALA A 57 15.51 1.04 -12.56
N ALA A 58 15.44 0.06 -11.66
CA ALA A 58 15.28 -1.34 -12.05
C ALA A 58 13.96 -1.59 -12.80
N ILE A 59 12.87 -0.95 -12.38
CA ILE A 59 11.53 -1.12 -12.99
C ILE A 59 11.45 -0.40 -14.34
N THR A 60 11.91 0.85 -14.40
CA THR A 60 11.75 1.70 -15.59
C THR A 60 12.87 1.57 -16.60
N GLY A 61 13.99 0.94 -16.21
CA GLY A 61 15.22 0.93 -17.01
C GLY A 61 15.91 2.29 -17.11
N LYS A 62 15.55 3.26 -16.26
CA LYS A 62 16.03 4.65 -16.35
C LYS A 62 16.77 5.12 -15.11
N THR A 63 17.81 5.93 -15.30
CA THR A 63 18.49 6.65 -14.22
C THR A 63 17.54 7.65 -13.56
N PRO A 64 17.87 8.18 -12.37
CA PRO A 64 17.12 9.28 -11.75
C PRO A 64 16.99 10.52 -12.64
N GLU A 65 17.94 10.72 -13.55
CA GLU A 65 17.96 11.80 -14.56
C GLU A 65 17.11 11.49 -15.80
N GLY A 66 16.58 10.26 -15.93
CA GLY A 66 15.71 9.82 -17.02
C GLY A 66 16.42 9.19 -18.21
N GLU A 67 17.74 9.04 -18.15
CA GLU A 67 18.56 8.39 -19.17
C GLU A 67 18.43 6.86 -19.08
N ASP A 68 18.61 6.15 -20.19
CA ASP A 68 18.54 4.69 -20.18
C ASP A 68 19.76 4.10 -19.46
N ILE A 69 19.53 3.07 -18.65
CA ILE A 69 20.61 2.41 -17.90
C ILE A 69 21.47 1.59 -18.85
N ASP A 70 22.78 1.87 -18.87
CA ASP A 70 23.75 1.13 -19.66
C ASP A 70 24.04 -0.26 -19.07
N GLY A 71 24.23 -1.23 -19.97
CA GLY A 71 24.55 -2.61 -19.66
C GLY A 71 23.38 -3.59 -19.64
N ASP A 72 23.72 -4.85 -19.46
CA ASP A 72 22.80 -5.98 -19.52
C ASP A 72 22.72 -6.72 -18.18
N TYR A 73 21.54 -7.26 -17.86
CA TYR A 73 21.47 -8.36 -16.91
C TYR A 73 22.22 -9.57 -17.49
N LYS A 74 23.08 -10.22 -16.70
CA LYS A 74 23.96 -11.32 -17.19
C LYS A 74 23.53 -12.71 -16.69
N PHE A 75 24.08 -13.76 -17.28
CA PHE A 75 24.05 -15.18 -16.86
C PHE A 75 22.88 -16.04 -17.39
N THR A 76 21.67 -15.92 -16.83
CA THR A 76 20.58 -16.89 -17.05
C THR A 76 19.55 -16.43 -18.08
N ASP A 77 19.40 -15.11 -18.22
CA ASP A 77 18.42 -14.40 -19.05
C ASP A 77 19.00 -13.02 -19.38
N GLU A 78 19.80 -12.93 -20.45
CA GLU A 78 20.47 -11.67 -20.80
C GLU A 78 19.55 -10.74 -21.58
N PHE A 79 19.35 -9.53 -21.06
CA PHE A 79 18.59 -8.46 -21.71
C PHE A 79 19.05 -7.10 -21.19
N PRO A 80 18.84 -6.02 -21.97
CA PRO A 80 19.25 -4.67 -21.58
C PRO A 80 18.58 -4.21 -20.29
N MET A 81 19.34 -3.60 -19.38
CA MET A 81 18.76 -3.00 -18.17
C MET A 81 17.76 -1.88 -18.51
N ALA A 82 17.97 -1.20 -19.64
CA ALA A 82 17.08 -0.19 -20.20
C ALA A 82 15.65 -0.70 -20.49
N GLU A 83 15.45 -2.01 -20.63
CA GLU A 83 14.11 -2.58 -20.80
C GLU A 83 13.28 -2.54 -19.50
N GLY A 84 13.95 -2.54 -18.35
CA GLY A 84 13.29 -2.56 -17.04
C GLY A 84 12.53 -3.87 -16.76
N PHE A 85 11.51 -3.77 -15.90
CA PHE A 85 10.59 -4.86 -15.58
C PHE A 85 9.14 -4.37 -15.62
N GLU A 86 8.23 -5.16 -16.19
CA GLU A 86 6.78 -4.92 -16.13
C GLU A 86 6.23 -5.26 -14.74
N GLU A 87 6.61 -4.46 -13.76
CA GLU A 87 6.31 -4.63 -12.34
C GLU A 87 6.01 -3.26 -11.73
N ASN A 88 5.24 -3.20 -10.63
CA ASN A 88 4.99 -1.97 -9.89
C ASN A 88 5.71 -1.97 -8.53
N ALA A 89 6.03 -0.78 -8.03
CA ALA A 89 6.49 -0.59 -6.66
C ALA A 89 5.82 0.64 -6.05
N GLU A 90 5.18 0.43 -4.90
CA GLU A 90 4.58 1.49 -4.09
C GLU A 90 5.45 1.76 -2.85
N PHE A 91 5.57 3.03 -2.47
CA PHE A 91 6.38 3.44 -1.33
C PHE A 91 5.51 4.08 -0.27
N PHE A 92 5.54 3.51 0.93
CA PHE A 92 4.74 3.99 2.06
C PHE A 92 5.64 4.43 3.21
N THR A 93 5.29 5.56 3.82
CA THR A 93 5.86 5.95 5.11
C THR A 93 4.95 5.41 6.20
N LEU A 94 5.49 4.52 7.04
CA LEU A 94 4.80 4.03 8.22
C LEU A 94 4.69 5.17 9.23
N THR A 95 3.46 5.51 9.61
CA THR A 95 3.15 6.52 10.62
C THR A 95 2.44 5.89 11.81
N TYR A 96 2.53 6.58 12.95
CA TYR A 96 1.73 6.25 14.12
C TYR A 96 0.47 7.10 14.10
N GLU A 97 -0.69 6.44 14.03
CA GLU A 97 -1.99 7.11 14.03
C GLU A 97 -2.70 6.92 15.37
N THR A 98 -3.50 7.92 15.75
CA THR A 98 -4.32 7.79 16.97
C THR A 98 -5.53 6.90 16.70
N PRO A 99 -5.95 6.04 17.66
CA PRO A 99 -7.15 5.22 17.51
C PRO A 99 -8.40 6.04 17.17
N VAL A 100 -8.54 7.24 17.74
CA VAL A 100 -9.67 8.13 17.51
C VAL A 100 -9.71 8.65 16.07
N ALA A 101 -8.57 9.07 15.52
CA ALA A 101 -8.49 9.53 14.13
C ALA A 101 -8.81 8.41 13.15
N VAL A 102 -8.37 7.18 13.44
CA VAL A 102 -8.71 6.00 12.63
C VAL A 102 -10.19 5.68 12.73
N HIS A 103 -10.75 5.60 13.94
CA HIS A 103 -12.16 5.27 14.17
C HIS A 103 -13.12 6.24 13.49
N HIS A 104 -12.80 7.53 13.48
CA HIS A 104 -13.59 8.56 12.79
C HIS A 104 -13.21 8.75 11.31
N ASN A 105 -12.48 7.79 10.71
CA ASN A 105 -12.11 7.81 9.29
C ASN A 105 -11.24 9.02 8.88
N LEU A 106 -10.71 9.80 9.84
CA LEU A 106 -9.88 10.98 9.61
C LEU A 106 -8.48 10.61 9.11
N ALA A 107 -7.98 9.45 9.52
CA ALA A 107 -6.70 8.90 9.09
C ALA A 107 -6.84 7.86 7.96
N PHE A 108 -7.97 7.81 7.25
CA PHE A 108 -8.23 6.77 6.24
C PHE A 108 -7.13 6.66 5.19
N GLN A 109 -6.62 7.80 4.69
CA GLN A 109 -5.51 7.84 3.74
C GLN A 109 -4.27 7.09 4.21
N ARG A 110 -4.02 7.03 5.53
CA ARG A 110 -2.89 6.31 6.12
C ARG A 110 -3.13 4.80 6.19
N VAL A 111 -4.39 4.37 6.25
CA VAL A 111 -4.81 2.96 6.32
C VAL A 111 -5.08 2.38 4.94
N ALA A 112 -5.48 3.20 3.96
CA ALA A 112 -5.83 2.78 2.61
C ALA A 112 -4.81 1.83 1.94
N PRO A 113 -3.48 2.06 2.03
CA PRO A 113 -2.49 1.12 1.52
C PRO A 113 -2.59 -0.28 2.12
N LEU A 114 -2.92 -0.39 3.40
CA LEU A 114 -3.02 -1.68 4.10
C LEU A 114 -4.23 -2.49 3.59
N LEU A 115 -5.34 -1.81 3.28
CA LEU A 115 -6.53 -2.44 2.72
C LEU A 115 -6.25 -2.98 1.31
N TRP A 116 -5.64 -2.15 0.47
CA TRP A 116 -5.24 -2.55 -0.87
C TRP A 116 -4.22 -3.70 -0.87
N MET A 117 -3.22 -3.65 0.03
CA MET A 117 -2.25 -4.74 0.18
C MET A 117 -2.91 -6.05 0.64
N ARG A 118 -3.85 -5.99 1.59
CA ARG A 118 -4.59 -7.19 2.02
C ARG A 118 -5.47 -7.76 0.90
N ALA A 119 -5.96 -6.91 -0.02
CA ALA A 119 -6.66 -7.33 -1.23
C ALA A 119 -5.73 -7.85 -2.35
N GLY A 120 -4.41 -7.84 -2.13
CA GLY A 120 -3.40 -8.40 -3.03
C GLY A 120 -2.59 -7.38 -3.81
N ALA A 121 -2.70 -6.08 -3.49
CA ALA A 121 -1.88 -5.00 -4.05
C ALA A 121 -1.90 -4.92 -5.59
N GLU A 122 -3.08 -5.10 -6.17
CA GLU A 122 -3.30 -5.12 -7.62
C GLU A 122 -4.33 -4.07 -8.02
N GLY A 123 -4.07 -3.38 -9.13
CA GLY A 123 -4.95 -2.35 -9.68
C GLY A 123 -5.01 -1.07 -8.84
N SER A 124 -6.13 -0.37 -8.96
CA SER A 124 -6.38 0.91 -8.31
C SER A 124 -6.55 0.77 -6.78
N ARG A 125 -6.21 1.85 -6.08
CA ARG A 125 -6.39 2.00 -4.63
C ARG A 125 -7.41 3.09 -4.34
N ILE A 126 -8.35 2.81 -3.46
CA ILE A 126 -9.26 3.80 -2.87
C ILE A 126 -8.45 4.60 -1.84
N ASP A 127 -7.93 5.76 -2.24
CA ASP A 127 -7.09 6.61 -1.38
C ASP A 127 -7.88 7.37 -0.30
N GLY A 128 -9.17 7.60 -0.51
CA GLY A 128 -10.00 8.42 0.37
C GLY A 128 -11.41 7.86 0.59
N PRO A 129 -12.12 8.33 1.62
CA PRO A 129 -13.54 7.99 1.81
C PRO A 129 -14.36 8.45 0.58
N PRO A 130 -15.09 7.54 -0.09
CA PRO A 130 -15.91 7.91 -1.25
C PRO A 130 -17.07 8.80 -0.84
N GLU A 131 -17.28 9.90 -1.58
CA GLU A 131 -18.35 10.89 -1.31
C GLU A 131 -19.76 10.26 -1.36
N GLN A 132 -19.96 9.31 -2.27
CA GLN A 132 -21.23 8.59 -2.45
C GLN A 132 -21.46 7.46 -1.42
N GLY A 133 -20.56 7.31 -0.45
CA GLY A 133 -20.66 6.35 0.64
C GLY A 133 -20.15 4.95 0.32
N TRP A 134 -19.76 4.65 -0.93
CA TRP A 134 -19.10 3.39 -1.28
C TRP A 134 -18.24 3.52 -2.55
N ALA A 135 -17.27 2.61 -2.70
CA ALA A 135 -16.47 2.48 -3.91
C ALA A 135 -16.03 1.02 -4.11
N VAL A 136 -15.81 0.64 -5.37
CA VAL A 136 -15.28 -0.67 -5.77
C VAL A 136 -14.03 -0.42 -6.62
N ALA A 137 -12.91 -0.97 -6.17
CA ALA A 137 -11.65 -1.03 -6.90
C ALA A 137 -11.50 -2.39 -7.59
N ASP A 138 -10.30 -2.73 -8.04
CA ASP A 138 -10.06 -3.93 -8.83
C ASP A 138 -10.19 -5.22 -8.02
N THR A 139 -9.66 -5.22 -6.80
CA THR A 139 -9.60 -6.40 -5.94
C THR A 139 -10.39 -6.26 -4.65
N TYR A 140 -10.94 -5.08 -4.36
CA TYR A 140 -11.72 -4.85 -3.15
C TYR A 140 -12.77 -3.74 -3.26
N GLY A 141 -13.77 -3.83 -2.39
CA GLY A 141 -14.78 -2.79 -2.18
C GLY A 141 -14.68 -2.14 -0.80
N LEU A 142 -15.17 -0.92 -0.69
CA LEU A 142 -15.32 -0.18 0.56
C LEU A 142 -16.74 0.37 0.67
N LEU A 143 -17.45 -0.02 1.71
CA LEU A 143 -18.78 0.47 2.07
C LEU A 143 -18.69 1.28 3.37
N ILE A 144 -19.00 2.58 3.29
CA ILE A 144 -19.06 3.50 4.41
C ILE A 144 -20.51 3.81 4.80
N ASP A 145 -21.35 4.07 3.81
CA ASP A 145 -22.77 4.33 4.02
C ASP A 145 -23.60 3.06 3.79
N LEU A 146 -24.05 2.46 4.89
CA LEU A 146 -24.83 1.22 4.88
C LEU A 146 -26.20 1.37 4.21
N ASP A 147 -26.72 2.59 4.10
CA ASP A 147 -27.98 2.85 3.39
C ASP A 147 -27.80 2.67 1.87
N ARG A 148 -26.55 2.70 1.40
CA ARG A 148 -26.14 2.44 0.00
C ARG A 148 -25.69 0.99 -0.24
N SER A 149 -25.87 0.11 0.75
CA SER A 149 -25.43 -1.30 0.68
C SER A 149 -25.98 -2.06 -0.53
N ALA A 150 -27.19 -1.72 -1.01
CA ALA A 150 -27.74 -2.38 -2.19
C ALA A 150 -26.94 -2.09 -3.45
N GLU A 151 -26.68 -0.81 -3.72
CA GLU A 151 -25.90 -0.39 -4.88
C GLU A 151 -24.45 -0.86 -4.81
N PHE A 152 -23.90 -0.90 -3.59
CA PHE A 152 -22.58 -1.49 -3.36
C PHE A 152 -22.53 -2.98 -3.70
N CYS A 153 -23.49 -3.78 -3.25
CA CYS A 153 -23.55 -5.21 -3.57
C CYS A 153 -23.71 -5.43 -5.08
N ASP A 154 -24.59 -4.68 -5.74
CA ASP A 154 -24.77 -4.78 -7.19
C ASP A 154 -23.46 -4.47 -7.96
N ALA A 155 -22.70 -3.49 -7.48
CA ALA A 155 -21.39 -3.15 -8.06
C ALA A 155 -20.30 -4.19 -7.77
N VAL A 156 -20.35 -4.84 -6.61
CA VAL A 156 -19.47 -5.96 -6.27
C VAL A 156 -19.78 -7.16 -7.16
N ASP A 157 -21.05 -7.50 -7.36
CA ASP A 157 -21.49 -8.61 -8.20
C ASP A 157 -21.07 -8.42 -9.66
N ALA A 158 -21.05 -7.17 -10.13
CA ALA A 158 -20.60 -6.82 -11.48
C ALA A 158 -19.07 -6.85 -11.65
N ARG A 159 -18.29 -6.98 -10.57
CA ARG A 159 -16.83 -6.91 -10.59
C ARG A 159 -16.19 -8.28 -10.48
N GLU A 160 -15.64 -8.77 -11.57
CA GLU A 160 -14.79 -9.96 -11.56
C GLU A 160 -13.47 -9.71 -10.82
N GLY A 161 -12.97 -10.73 -10.13
CA GLY A 161 -11.68 -10.70 -9.43
C GLY A 161 -11.69 -9.97 -8.08
N LEU A 162 -12.83 -9.43 -7.65
CA LEU A 162 -12.96 -8.82 -6.32
C LEU A 162 -12.86 -9.90 -5.24
N ARG A 163 -11.98 -9.66 -4.25
CA ARG A 163 -11.61 -10.63 -3.21
C ARG A 163 -12.16 -10.25 -1.85
N ILE A 164 -12.27 -8.95 -1.57
CA ILE A 164 -12.58 -8.43 -0.24
C ILE A 164 -13.59 -7.29 -0.31
N ALA A 165 -14.58 -7.28 0.56
CA ALA A 165 -15.45 -6.13 0.80
C ALA A 165 -15.24 -5.61 2.22
N TYR A 166 -14.68 -4.41 2.36
CA TYR A 166 -14.58 -3.75 3.65
C TYR A 166 -15.86 -2.99 3.96
N ILE A 167 -16.44 -3.27 5.12
CA ILE A 167 -17.70 -2.67 5.59
C ILE A 167 -17.40 -1.88 6.86
N VAL A 168 -17.54 -0.56 6.79
CA VAL A 168 -17.33 0.35 7.91
C VAL A 168 -18.59 0.37 8.76
N THR A 169 -18.58 -0.36 9.87
CA THR A 169 -19.68 -0.37 10.84
C THR A 169 -19.24 -0.96 12.16
N ASP A 170 -19.82 -0.48 13.26
CA ASP A 170 -19.71 -1.12 14.58
C ASP A 170 -20.95 -1.98 14.90
N ASP A 171 -21.95 -2.03 14.00
CA ASP A 171 -23.19 -2.78 14.19
C ASP A 171 -23.08 -4.18 13.55
N ASP A 172 -23.09 -5.22 14.38
CA ASP A 172 -23.00 -6.60 13.93
C ASP A 172 -24.18 -7.01 13.03
N GLY A 173 -25.40 -6.58 13.36
CA GLY A 173 -26.59 -6.91 12.57
C GLY A 173 -26.53 -6.32 11.16
N ARG A 174 -26.10 -5.05 11.05
CA ARG A 174 -25.90 -4.39 9.75
C ARG A 174 -24.76 -5.03 8.97
N PHE A 175 -23.65 -5.36 9.62
CA PHE A 175 -22.55 -6.10 8.97
C PHE A 175 -23.03 -7.44 8.39
N GLN A 176 -23.71 -8.26 9.20
CA GLN A 176 -24.22 -9.57 8.78
C GLN A 176 -25.24 -9.45 7.64
N SER A 177 -26.05 -8.41 7.63
CA SER A 177 -27.01 -8.13 6.55
C SER A 177 -26.30 -7.90 5.21
N VAL A 178 -25.23 -7.11 5.19
CA VAL A 178 -24.44 -6.87 3.98
C VAL A 178 -23.64 -8.11 3.60
N ALA A 179 -22.99 -8.77 4.56
CA ALA A 179 -22.17 -9.96 4.34
C ALA A 179 -22.94 -11.08 3.62
N ARG A 180 -24.21 -11.30 3.97
CA ARG A 180 -25.08 -12.31 3.34
C ARG A 180 -25.46 -12.02 1.89
N ARG A 181 -25.28 -10.78 1.43
CA ARG A 181 -25.63 -10.35 0.07
C ARG A 181 -24.43 -10.37 -0.87
N LEU A 182 -23.22 -10.47 -0.33
CA LEU A 182 -22.00 -10.53 -1.14
C LEU A 182 -21.84 -11.91 -1.77
N PRO A 183 -21.15 -12.01 -2.92
CA PRO A 183 -20.77 -13.29 -3.50
C PRO A 183 -19.92 -14.12 -2.54
N ASP A 184 -20.05 -15.45 -2.59
CA ASP A 184 -19.24 -16.37 -1.79
C ASP A 184 -17.71 -16.22 -2.03
N SER A 185 -17.31 -15.68 -3.18
CA SER A 185 -15.91 -15.41 -3.51
C SER A 185 -15.34 -14.16 -2.84
N VAL A 186 -16.18 -13.33 -2.22
CA VAL A 186 -15.80 -12.05 -1.63
C VAL A 186 -15.81 -12.15 -0.10
N GLU A 187 -14.66 -11.99 0.54
CA GLU A 187 -14.54 -11.98 2.00
C GLU A 187 -15.08 -10.65 2.57
N PRO A 188 -16.16 -10.66 3.39
CA PRO A 188 -16.59 -9.46 4.11
C PRO A 188 -15.70 -9.21 5.32
N ILE A 189 -15.19 -7.98 5.45
CA ILE A 189 -14.37 -7.55 6.59
C ILE A 189 -14.99 -6.33 7.24
N ARG A 190 -15.23 -6.40 8.56
CA ARG A 190 -15.68 -5.24 9.34
C ARG A 190 -14.50 -4.32 9.65
N LEU A 191 -14.52 -3.11 9.11
CA LEU A 191 -13.49 -2.09 9.37
C LEU A 191 -13.68 -1.46 10.76
N TYR A 192 -12.57 -0.98 11.34
CA TYR A 192 -12.43 -0.34 12.67
C TYR A 192 -12.50 -1.23 13.90
N GLU A 193 -13.51 -2.09 14.06
CA GLU A 193 -13.46 -3.07 15.14
C GLU A 193 -12.32 -4.06 14.88
N SER A 194 -12.24 -4.65 13.67
CA SER A 194 -11.15 -5.56 13.30
C SER A 194 -9.80 -4.85 13.20
N TYR A 195 -9.73 -3.56 12.86
CA TYR A 195 -8.44 -2.86 12.80
C TYR A 195 -7.88 -2.62 14.22
N LEU A 196 -8.71 -2.12 15.15
CA LEU A 196 -8.29 -1.90 16.53
C LEU A 196 -8.12 -3.21 17.31
N SER A 197 -8.92 -4.24 17.04
CA SER A 197 -8.77 -5.54 17.71
C SER A 197 -7.60 -6.36 17.16
N ASN A 198 -7.33 -6.33 15.85
CA ASN A 198 -6.24 -7.11 15.25
C ASN A 198 -4.86 -6.42 15.36
N PHE A 199 -4.79 -5.09 15.45
CA PHE A 199 -3.52 -4.35 15.60
C PHE A 199 -3.31 -3.75 17.00
N ARG A 200 -4.19 -4.05 17.97
CA ARG A 200 -3.79 -4.00 19.37
C ARG A 200 -2.71 -5.07 19.56
N PHE A 201 -1.45 -4.66 19.39
CA PHE A 201 -0.36 -5.33 20.09
C PHE A 201 -0.86 -5.50 21.52
N SER A 202 -0.98 -6.75 21.96
CA SER A 202 -1.21 -7.08 23.34
C SER A 202 -0.24 -6.22 24.15
N MET A 203 -0.75 -5.16 24.78
CA MET A 203 -0.01 -4.50 25.84
C MET A 203 0.27 -5.62 26.81
N GLY A 204 1.56 -5.98 26.90
CA GLY A 204 2.04 -7.02 27.78
C GLY A 204 1.47 -6.82 29.18
N ARG A 205 1.22 -7.95 29.84
CA ARG A 205 0.93 -7.99 31.28
C ARG A 205 1.83 -7.05 32.08
#